data_AF-A0A1P8Q5M3-F1
#
_entry.id   AF-A0A1P8Q5M3-F1
#
_cell.length_a   1.000
_cell.length_b   1.000
_cell.length_c   1.000
_cell.angle_alpha   90.00
_cell.angle_beta   90.00
_cell.angle_gamma   90.00
#
_symmetry.space_group_name_H-M   'P 1'
#
loop_
_entity.id
_entity.type
_entity.pdbx_description
1 polymer ?
#
loop_
_entity_poly.entity_id
_entity_poly.type
_entity_poly.pdbx_seq_one_letter_code
_entity_poly.pdbx_strand_id
1 'polypeptide(L)' 'MPEQQFMEYAHQIESSIKTKLFERHMTQRELSGIIDENPVLVNKAIKGDTSPKSQRIREKIGRVLNI' A
#
# COMPACT_ATOMS: atom_id res chain seq x y z
N MET A 1 -1.53 23.91 3.93
CA MET A 1 -0.06 23.73 4.00
C MET A 1 0.33 22.48 3.21
N PRO A 2 1.49 22.44 2.52
CA PRO A 2 1.91 21.30 1.69
C PRO A 2 1.91 19.96 2.45
N GLU A 3 2.32 19.99 3.71
CA GLU A 3 2.33 18.84 4.62
C GLU A 3 0.95 18.20 4.84
N GLN A 4 -0.11 18.99 4.91
CA GLN A 4 -1.49 18.48 5.04
C GLN A 4 -1.92 17.73 3.79
N GLN A 5 -1.57 18.25 2.61
CA GLN A 5 -1.88 17.59 1.33
C GLN A 5 -1.15 16.25 1.19
N PHE A 6 0.10 16.16 1.66
CA PHE A 6 0.85 14.90 1.67
C PHE A 6 0.23 13.86 2.61
N MET A 7 -0.19 14.28 3.81
CA MET A 7 -0.85 13.39 4.77
C MET A 7 -2.18 12.87 4.22
N GLU A 8 -2.96 13.74 3.58
CA GLU A 8 -4.24 13.38 2.99
C GLU A 8 -4.07 12.40 1.82
N TYR A 9 -3.08 12.62 0.97
CA TYR A 9 -2.73 11.70 -0.11
C TYR A 9 -2.28 10.32 0.42
N ALA A 10 -1.44 10.29 1.46
CA ALA A 10 -1.02 9.04 2.10
C ALA A 10 -2.23 8.27 2.67
N HIS A 11 -3.16 8.99 3.32
CA HIS A 11 -4.38 8.40 3.87
C HIS A 11 -5.31 7.84 2.77
N GLN A 12 -5.41 8.51 1.62
CA GLN A 12 -6.18 8.04 0.47
C GLN A 12 -5.60 6.73 -0.09
N ILE A 13 -4.29 6.64 -0.27
CA ILE A 13 -3.61 5.41 -0.70
C ILE A 13 -3.88 4.27 0.29
N GLU A 14 -3.67 4.53 1.59
CA GLU A 14 -3.88 3.54 2.64
C GLU A 14 -5.31 3.00 2.62
N SER A 15 -6.28 3.91 2.53
CA SER A 15 -7.72 3.58 2.52
C SER A 15 -8.08 2.77 1.28
N SER A 16 -7.63 3.20 0.09
CA SER A 16 -7.88 2.49 -1.18
C SER A 16 -7.37 1.05 -1.14
N ILE A 17 -6.13 0.85 -0.70
CA ILE A 17 -5.52 -0.48 -0.61
C ILE A 17 -6.28 -1.36 0.41
N LYS A 18 -6.61 -0.82 1.59
CA LYS A 18 -7.33 -1.57 2.63
C LYS A 18 -8.73 -1.97 2.19
N THR A 19 -9.47 -1.07 1.56
CA THR A 19 -10.79 -1.37 1.00
C THR A 19 -10.69 -2.47 -0.04
N LYS A 20 -9.70 -2.40 -0.95
CA LYS A 20 -9.56 -3.39 -2.02
C LYS A 20 -9.11 -4.77 -1.52
N LEU A 21 -8.30 -4.81 -0.47
CA LEU A 21 -7.97 -6.04 0.25
C LEU A 21 -9.21 -6.68 0.89
N PHE A 22 -10.04 -5.86 1.53
CA PHE A 22 -11.30 -6.32 2.12
C PHE A 22 -12.26 -6.89 1.07
N GLU A 23 -12.47 -6.17 -0.05
CA GLU A 23 -13.30 -6.63 -1.17
C GLU A 23 -12.83 -7.98 -1.76
N ARG A 24 -11.53 -8.26 -1.69
CA ARG A 24 -10.93 -9.51 -2.19
C ARG A 24 -10.77 -10.59 -1.12
N HIS A 25 -11.30 -10.38 0.09
CA HIS A 25 -11.11 -11.28 1.23
C HIS A 25 -9.64 -11.66 1.47
N MET A 26 -8.74 -10.68 1.32
CA MET A 26 -7.28 -10.88 1.37
C MET A 26 -6.65 -10.05 2.49
N THR A 27 -5.68 -10.63 3.18
CA THR A 27 -4.87 -9.96 4.20
C THR A 27 -3.63 -9.30 3.59
N GLN A 28 -3.05 -8.31 4.28
CA GLN A 28 -1.76 -7.73 3.88
C GLN A 28 -0.62 -8.77 3.88
N ARG A 29 -0.72 -9.82 4.70
CA ARG A 29 0.25 -10.91 4.73
C ARG A 29 0.16 -11.76 3.46
N GLU A 30 -1.04 -12.10 3.02
CA GLU A 30 -1.22 -12.83 1.75
C GLU A 30 -0.77 -11.97 0.57
N LEU A 31 -1.13 -10.69 0.54
CA LEU A 31 -0.62 -9.73 -0.44
C LEU A 31 0.91 -9.72 -0.48
N SER A 32 1.57 -9.70 0.67
CA SER A 32 3.04 -9.71 0.74
C SER A 32 3.65 -10.97 0.15
N GLY A 33 2.98 -12.12 0.29
CA GLY A 33 3.38 -13.37 -0.37
C GLY A 33 3.18 -13.32 -1.89
N ILE A 34 2.09 -12.71 -2.36
CA ILE A 34 1.80 -12.58 -3.80
C ILE A 34 2.84 -11.72 -4.52
N ILE A 35 3.29 -10.63 -3.89
CA ILE A 35 4.25 -9.70 -4.51
C ILE A 35 5.72 -10.01 -4.19
N ASP A 36 5.96 -11.10 -3.47
CA ASP A 36 7.25 -11.56 -2.96
C ASP A 36 8.02 -10.44 -2.23
N GLU A 37 7.38 -9.88 -1.19
CA GLU A 37 7.95 -8.81 -0.38
C GLU A 37 7.78 -9.07 1.11
N ASN A 38 8.64 -8.46 1.92
CA ASN A 38 8.56 -8.57 3.37
C ASN A 38 7.26 -7.88 3.90
N PRO A 39 6.44 -8.55 4.74
CA PRO A 39 5.19 -7.99 5.27
C PRO A 39 5.34 -6.65 6.00
N VAL A 40 6.48 -6.42 6.67
CA VAL A 40 6.77 -5.16 7.38
C VAL A 40 6.99 -4.03 6.38
N LEU A 41 7.70 -4.30 5.28
CA LEU A 41 7.90 -3.31 4.21
C LEU A 41 6.60 -3.02 3.47
N VAL A 42 5.76 -4.04 3.26
CA VAL A 42 4.41 -3.86 2.69
C VAL A 42 3.56 -2.96 3.58
N ASN A 43 3.52 -3.21 4.89
CA ASN A 43 2.77 -2.36 5.81
C ASN A 43 3.28 -0.91 5.82
N LYS A 44 4.61 -0.70 5.84
CA LYS A 44 5.19 0.64 5.73
C LYS A 44 4.80 1.35 4.43
N ALA A 45 4.86 0.63 3.31
CA ALA A 45 4.49 1.17 2.01
C ALA A 45 3.00 1.57 1.96
N ILE A 46 2.12 0.78 2.58
CA ILE A 46 0.69 1.10 2.68
C ILE A 46 0.45 2.31 3.59
N LYS A 47 1.23 2.46 4.67
CA LYS A 47 1.15 3.61 5.61
C LYS A 47 1.83 4.90 5.12
N GLY A 48 2.17 4.98 3.83
CA GLY A 48 2.69 6.22 3.24
C GLY A 48 4.19 6.45 3.40
N ASP A 49 4.99 5.43 3.71
CA ASP A 49 6.45 5.55 3.65
C ASP A 49 6.91 6.01 2.25
N THR A 50 7.79 7.01 2.21
CA THR A 50 8.18 7.70 0.97
C THR A 50 9.48 7.17 0.36
N SER A 51 10.09 6.14 0.95
CA SER A 51 11.32 5.56 0.41
C SER A 51 11.11 4.99 -1.00
N PRO A 52 12.16 4.95 -1.84
CA PRO A 52 12.07 4.35 -3.18
C PRO A 52 11.59 2.90 -3.16
N LYS A 53 11.93 2.15 -2.10
CA LYS A 53 11.46 0.76 -1.94
C LYS A 53 9.94 0.71 -1.70
N SER A 54 9.41 1.57 -0.84
CA SER A 54 7.97 1.65 -0.58
C SER A 54 7.17 2.08 -1.81
N GLN A 55 7.71 2.97 -2.64
CA GLN A 55 7.10 3.35 -3.91
C GLN A 55 6.98 2.16 -4.87
N ARG A 56 8.07 1.40 -5.06
CA ARG A 56 8.05 0.17 -5.88
C ARG A 56 7.10 -0.90 -5.35
N ILE A 57 6.99 -1.03 -4.02
CA ILE A 57 6.02 -1.94 -3.41
C ILE A 57 4.59 -1.49 -3.74
N ARG A 58 4.26 -0.20 -3.62
CA ARG A 58 2.94 0.32 -4.00
C ARG A 58 2.60 0.08 -5.47
N GLU A 59 3.57 0.19 -6.37
CA GLU A 59 3.37 -0.16 -7.79
C GLU A 59 3.01 -1.65 -7.97
N LYS A 60 3.71 -2.56 -7.27
CA LYS A 60 3.36 -3.99 -7.28
C LYS A 60 1.95 -4.23 -6.72
N ILE A 61 1.61 -3.56 -5.62
CA ILE A 61 0.27 -3.64 -5.00
C ILE A 61 -0.81 -3.15 -5.97
N GLY A 62 -0.59 -2.03 -6.66
CA GLY A 62 -1.51 -1.48 -7.66
C GLY A 62 -1.81 -2.49 -8.78
N ARG A 63 -0.78 -3.18 -9.28
CA ARG A 63 -0.95 -4.25 -10.28
C ARG A 63 -1.76 -5.45 -9.76
N VAL A 64 -1.55 -5.86 -8.51
CA VAL A 64 -2.29 -6.99 -7.92
C VAL A 64 -3.74 -6.60 -7.64
N LEU A 65 -3.97 -5.42 -7.09
CA LEU A 65 -5.28 -4.96 -6.64
C LEU A 65 -6.11 -4.26 -7.74
N ASN A 66 -5.50 -4.00 -8.91
CA ASN A 66 -6.06 -3.27 -10.05
C ASN A 66 -6.52 -1.86 -9.67
N ILE A 67 -5.59 -1.07 -9.10
CA ILE A 67 -5.78 0.34 -8.71
C ILE A 67 -4.61 1.21 -9.19
#